data_AF-A0A7X7VZX1-F1
#
_entry.id   AF-A0A7X7VZX1-F1
#
_cell.length_a   1.000
_cell.length_b   1.000
_cell.length_c   1.000
_cell.angle_alpha   90.00
_cell.angle_beta   90.00
_cell.angle_gamma   90.00
#
_symmetry.space_group_name_H-M   'P 1'
#
loop_
_entity.id
_entity.type
_entity.pdbx_description
1 polymer ?
#
loop_
_entity_poly.entity_id
_entity_poly.type
_entity_poly.pdbx_seq_one_letter_code
_entity_poly.pdbx_strand_id
1 'polypeptide(L)'
;MKTSTVGYLSPGHNSAYYDEETGKYFIFFHTRFKGLGEHHEVRVHQMFMNQDGWPVIAPYRYSGETIGSYRKKDIAGTYKLICHGDDISKEVKISTPVELSTDGKVSGSFSGSWKLSSGNKIEIELDGTVYKGVVLRQWDTDINRMVFTFTALSDSGTAIWGSRATLQE
;
A
#
# COMPACT_ATOMS: atom_id res chain seq x y z
N MET A 1 -24.59 11.49 -2.51
CA MET A 1 -23.53 11.66 -3.55
C MET A 1 -22.63 10.44 -3.48
N LYS A 2 -22.43 9.71 -4.59
CA LYS A 2 -21.37 8.68 -4.63
C LYS A 2 -20.04 9.42 -4.47
N THR A 3 -19.37 9.27 -3.35
CA THR A 3 -17.98 9.69 -3.18
C THR A 3 -17.17 8.97 -4.25
N SER A 4 -16.63 9.70 -5.22
CA SER A 4 -15.69 9.09 -6.17
C SER A 4 -14.40 8.81 -5.40
N THR A 5 -14.01 7.55 -5.30
CA THR A 5 -12.67 7.16 -4.83
C THR A 5 -11.61 7.99 -5.56
N VAL A 6 -10.79 8.69 -4.79
CA VAL A 6 -9.76 9.58 -5.32
C VAL A 6 -8.52 8.76 -5.68
N GLY A 7 -8.41 8.38 -6.95
CA GLY A 7 -7.22 7.76 -7.52
C GLY A 7 -6.23 8.80 -8.06
N TYR A 8 -4.93 8.51 -7.94
CA TYR A 8 -3.85 9.35 -8.47
C TYR A 8 -3.65 9.11 -9.96
N LEU A 9 -3.29 10.17 -10.67
CA LEU A 9 -2.89 10.14 -12.08
C LEU A 9 -1.57 10.88 -12.24
N SER A 10 -0.61 10.23 -12.88
CA SER A 10 0.76 10.75 -13.08
C SER A 10 1.41 11.31 -11.80
N PRO A 11 1.45 10.55 -10.68
CA PRO A 11 2.19 10.97 -9.49
C PRO A 11 3.69 10.97 -9.78
N GLY A 12 4.41 12.05 -9.44
CA GLY A 12 5.85 12.11 -9.72
C GLY A 12 6.53 13.44 -9.39
N HIS A 13 7.74 13.59 -9.94
CA HIS A 13 8.68 14.69 -9.64
C HIS A 13 8.87 14.84 -8.13
N ASN A 14 9.33 13.76 -7.51
CA ASN A 14 9.38 13.69 -6.06
C ASN A 14 10.66 14.32 -5.49
N SER A 15 10.56 14.78 -4.25
CA SER A 15 11.68 14.87 -3.33
C SER A 15 11.49 13.83 -2.21
N ALA A 16 12.50 13.66 -1.36
CA ALA A 16 12.44 12.77 -0.21
C ALA A 16 13.10 13.42 1.00
N TYR A 17 12.63 13.06 2.19
CA TYR A 17 13.15 13.53 3.46
C TYR A 17 13.34 12.35 4.41
N TYR A 18 14.46 12.36 5.12
CA TYR A 18 14.71 11.51 6.27
C TYR A 18 14.73 12.39 7.51
N ASP A 19 13.87 12.06 8.47
CA ASP A 19 13.83 12.68 9.78
C ASP A 19 14.76 11.90 10.72
N GLU A 20 15.89 12.51 11.07
CA GLU A 20 16.90 11.90 11.96
C GLU A 20 16.39 11.69 13.39
N GLU A 21 15.44 12.50 13.87
CA GLU A 21 14.91 12.41 15.22
C GLU A 21 13.95 11.23 15.36
N THR A 22 13.09 11.03 14.37
CA THR A 22 12.05 9.99 14.41
C THR A 22 12.42 8.73 13.61
N GLY A 23 13.47 8.79 12.78
CA GLY A 23 13.87 7.73 11.87
C GLY A 23 12.89 7.51 10.70
N LYS A 24 11.96 8.44 10.47
CA LYS A 24 10.94 8.31 9.43
C LYS A 24 11.44 8.79 8.07
N TYR A 25 11.05 8.08 7.03
CA TYR A 25 11.26 8.49 5.65
C TYR A 25 9.95 8.99 5.04
N PHE A 26 10.02 10.04 4.24
CA PHE A 26 8.87 10.62 3.55
C PHE A 26 9.21 10.87 2.08
N ILE A 27 8.22 10.65 1.22
CA ILE A 27 8.26 11.06 -0.18
C ILE A 27 7.23 12.16 -0.41
N PHE A 28 7.65 13.26 -1.04
CA PHE A 28 6.82 14.40 -1.40
C PHE A 28 6.75 14.46 -2.91
N PHE A 29 5.56 14.56 -3.48
CA PHE A 29 5.38 14.57 -4.93
C PHE A 29 4.11 15.34 -5.30
N HIS A 30 4.01 15.75 -6.55
CA HIS A 30 2.74 16.21 -7.09
C HIS A 30 2.01 15.06 -7.78
N THR A 31 0.68 15.13 -7.79
CA THR A 31 -0.14 14.21 -8.57
C THR A 31 -1.36 14.95 -9.13
N ARG A 32 -1.80 14.54 -10.31
CA ARG A 32 -3.16 14.81 -10.80
C ARG A 32 -4.11 13.77 -10.23
N PHE A 33 -5.40 13.91 -10.53
CA PHE A 33 -6.44 13.01 -10.04
C PHE A 33 -7.37 12.56 -11.16
N LYS A 34 -7.86 11.33 -11.04
CA LYS A 34 -8.85 10.79 -11.96
C LYS A 34 -10.09 11.69 -11.98
N GLY A 35 -10.44 12.20 -13.16
CA GLY A 35 -11.63 13.03 -13.37
C GLY A 35 -11.47 14.53 -13.07
N LEU A 36 -10.28 15.00 -12.69
CA LEU A 36 -10.01 16.43 -12.41
C LEU A 36 -9.12 17.12 -13.44
N GLY A 37 -8.88 16.49 -14.60
CA GLY A 37 -8.04 17.03 -15.66
C GLY A 37 -6.60 17.29 -15.18
N GLU A 38 -6.09 18.49 -15.45
CA GLU A 38 -4.71 18.90 -15.14
C GLU A 38 -4.54 19.47 -13.72
N HIS A 39 -5.62 19.55 -12.92
CA HIS A 39 -5.51 19.98 -11.53
C HIS A 39 -4.58 19.05 -10.77
N HIS A 40 -3.62 19.63 -10.05
CA HIS A 40 -2.61 18.89 -9.32
C HIS A 40 -2.41 19.45 -7.91
N GLU A 41 -2.05 18.57 -7.00
CA GLU A 41 -1.77 18.92 -5.61
C GLU A 41 -0.56 18.15 -5.10
N VAL A 42 0.05 18.68 -4.05
CA VAL A 42 1.09 17.98 -3.30
C VAL A 42 0.48 16.82 -2.52
N ARG A 43 1.19 15.70 -2.50
CA ARG A 43 0.95 14.55 -1.62
C ARG A 43 2.24 14.18 -0.91
N VAL A 44 2.07 13.64 0.29
CA VAL A 44 3.15 13.14 1.13
C VAL A 44 2.78 11.74 1.55
N HIS A 45 3.65 10.78 1.30
CA HIS A 45 3.50 9.40 1.76
C HIS A 45 4.69 9.05 2.66
N GLN A 46 4.45 8.27 3.71
CA GLN A 46 5.54 7.71 4.48
C GLN A 46 6.18 6.54 3.71
N MET A 47 7.49 6.36 3.88
CA MET A 47 8.24 5.21 3.36
C MET A 47 8.78 4.37 4.52
N PHE A 48 8.96 3.08 4.27
CA PHE A 48 9.55 2.13 5.20
C PHE A 48 10.56 1.26 4.48
N MET A 49 11.61 0.79 5.16
CA MET A 49 12.54 -0.16 4.57
C MET A 49 11.99 -1.58 4.67
N ASN A 50 11.93 -2.30 3.55
CA ASN A 50 11.61 -3.73 3.54
C ASN A 50 12.80 -4.58 4.01
N GLN A 51 12.63 -5.90 3.97
CA GLN A 51 13.62 -6.88 4.42
C GLN A 51 14.90 -6.88 3.57
N ASP A 52 14.84 -6.35 2.35
CA ASP A 52 15.94 -6.34 1.39
C ASP A 52 16.59 -4.95 1.28
N GLY A 53 16.26 -4.02 2.18
CA GLY A 53 16.85 -2.68 2.22
C GLY A 53 16.26 -1.68 1.21
N TRP A 54 15.12 -2.00 0.61
CA TRP A 54 14.42 -1.10 -0.34
C TRP A 54 13.31 -0.30 0.35
N PRO A 55 13.13 0.99 0.01
CA PRO A 55 11.97 1.75 0.46
C PRO A 55 10.69 1.24 -0.21
N VAL A 56 9.68 0.95 0.62
CA VAL A 56 8.29 0.71 0.20
C VAL A 56 7.43 1.88 0.64
N ILE A 57 6.61 2.39 -0.27
CA ILE A 57 5.79 3.59 -0.07
C ILE A 57 4.43 3.18 0.51
N ALA A 58 3.99 3.84 1.57
CA ALA A 58 2.71 3.58 2.20
C ALA A 58 1.53 3.85 1.24
N PRO A 59 0.47 3.03 1.20
CA PRO A 59 -0.60 3.19 0.21
C PRO A 59 -1.40 4.51 0.29
N TYR A 60 -1.61 5.04 1.49
CA TYR A 60 -2.32 6.31 1.69
C TYR A 60 -1.36 7.45 2.05
N ARG A 61 -1.85 8.69 1.87
CA ARG A 61 -1.16 9.90 2.31
C ARG A 61 -0.86 9.85 3.81
N TYR A 62 0.26 10.43 4.21
CA TYR A 62 0.65 10.56 5.60
C TYR A 62 -0.42 11.31 6.40
N SER A 63 -0.83 10.72 7.52
CA SER A 63 -1.83 11.26 8.45
C SER A 63 -1.35 11.23 9.90
N GLY A 64 -0.04 11.19 10.13
CA GLY A 64 0.54 11.10 11.47
C GLY A 64 0.92 9.69 11.93
N GLU A 65 0.77 8.68 11.07
CA GLU A 65 0.98 7.30 11.45
C GLU A 65 2.44 7.00 11.87
N THR A 66 2.58 5.95 12.68
CA THR A 66 3.85 5.33 13.04
C THR A 66 3.65 3.83 12.98
N ILE A 67 4.61 3.13 12.39
CA ILE A 67 4.51 1.67 12.25
C ILE A 67 4.59 1.01 13.63
N GLY A 68 3.65 0.11 13.90
CA GLY A 68 3.60 -0.66 15.14
C GLY A 68 4.12 -2.08 14.96
N SER A 69 3.80 -2.92 15.94
CA SER A 69 3.89 -4.37 15.87
C SER A 69 2.48 -4.96 15.97
N TYR A 70 2.19 -5.96 15.15
CA TYR A 70 0.85 -6.50 14.95
C TYR A 70 0.87 -8.03 15.03
N ARG A 71 -0.31 -8.63 15.29
CA ARG A 71 -0.46 -10.08 15.27
C ARG A 71 -1.00 -10.52 13.92
N LYS A 72 -0.54 -11.65 13.40
CA LYS A 72 -1.00 -12.22 12.13
C LYS A 72 -2.53 -12.26 12.01
N LYS A 73 -3.23 -12.65 13.08
CA LYS A 73 -4.70 -12.70 13.12
C LYS A 73 -5.38 -11.33 12.94
N ASP A 74 -4.72 -10.25 13.35
CA ASP A 74 -5.26 -8.89 13.20
C ASP A 74 -5.09 -8.41 11.75
N ILE A 75 -4.09 -8.92 11.03
CA ILE A 75 -3.83 -8.60 9.61
C ILE A 75 -4.70 -9.43 8.66
N ALA A 76 -5.01 -10.68 9.01
CA ALA A 76 -5.84 -11.56 8.17
C ALA A 76 -7.20 -10.92 7.82
N GLY A 77 -7.66 -11.16 6.59
CA GLY A 77 -8.93 -10.67 6.04
C GLY A 77 -8.85 -10.31 4.55
N THR A 78 -9.93 -9.71 4.05
CA THR A 78 -10.05 -9.29 2.65
C THR A 78 -9.39 -7.94 2.39
N TYR A 79 -8.67 -7.81 1.28
CA TYR A 79 -7.97 -6.60 0.85
C TYR A 79 -8.33 -6.22 -0.57
N LYS A 80 -8.38 -4.91 -0.82
CA LYS A 80 -8.26 -4.28 -2.14
C LYS A 80 -6.76 -4.24 -2.47
N LEU A 81 -6.30 -5.03 -3.44
CA LEU A 81 -4.90 -5.09 -3.88
C LEU A 81 -4.69 -4.34 -5.18
N ILE A 82 -3.72 -3.44 -5.23
CA ILE A 82 -3.21 -2.82 -6.46
C ILE A 82 -1.83 -3.39 -6.75
N CYS A 83 -1.63 -3.88 -7.97
CA CYS A 83 -0.31 -4.16 -8.52
C CYS A 83 0.05 -3.03 -9.49
N HIS A 84 1.15 -2.33 -9.23
CA HIS A 84 1.55 -1.16 -10.01
C HIS A 84 2.13 -1.52 -11.38
N GLY A 85 2.64 -2.75 -11.54
CA GLY A 85 3.32 -3.19 -12.75
C GLY A 85 4.67 -2.49 -12.93
N ASP A 86 5.21 -2.63 -14.13
CA ASP A 86 6.45 -2.02 -14.63
C ASP A 86 6.23 -1.21 -15.92
N ASP A 87 4.98 -1.12 -16.39
CA ASP A 87 4.61 -0.40 -17.60
C ASP A 87 4.50 1.12 -17.38
N ILE A 88 4.93 1.88 -18.39
CA ILE A 88 4.64 3.32 -18.47
C ILE A 88 3.31 3.48 -19.21
N SER A 89 2.24 3.78 -18.47
CA SER A 89 0.88 3.85 -19.00
C SER A 89 0.09 5.02 -18.42
N LYS A 90 -0.89 5.49 -19.19
CA LYS A 90 -1.92 6.45 -18.75
C LYS A 90 -3.08 5.76 -18.01
N GLU A 91 -3.15 4.44 -18.08
CA GLU A 91 -4.25 3.66 -17.52
C GLU A 91 -4.14 3.58 -15.99
N VAL A 92 -5.23 3.91 -15.31
CA VAL A 92 -5.29 3.84 -13.84
C VAL A 92 -5.43 2.37 -13.44
N LYS A 93 -4.45 1.86 -12.68
CA LYS A 93 -4.51 0.51 -12.09
C LYS A 93 -5.66 0.45 -11.08
N ILE A 94 -6.55 -0.52 -11.26
CA ILE A 94 -7.72 -0.74 -10.39
C ILE A 94 -7.43 -1.88 -9.42
N SER A 95 -7.87 -1.73 -8.18
CA SER A 95 -7.66 -2.77 -7.17
C SER A 95 -8.48 -4.02 -7.45
N THR A 96 -7.92 -5.19 -7.16
CA THR A 96 -8.61 -6.48 -7.19
C THR A 96 -8.72 -7.08 -5.79
N PRO A 97 -9.75 -7.88 -5.49
CA PRO A 97 -9.92 -8.47 -4.17
C PRO A 97 -8.95 -9.65 -3.95
N VAL A 98 -8.30 -9.65 -2.80
CA VAL A 98 -7.52 -10.80 -2.29
C VAL A 98 -7.87 -11.08 -0.84
N GLU A 99 -7.85 -12.35 -0.45
CA GLU A 99 -8.06 -12.79 0.93
C GLU A 99 -6.73 -13.27 1.51
N LEU A 100 -6.35 -12.71 2.67
CA LEU A 100 -5.21 -13.17 3.47
C LEU A 100 -5.74 -14.00 4.64
N SER A 101 -5.72 -15.33 4.53
CA SER A 101 -6.25 -16.22 5.56
C SER A 101 -5.29 -16.36 6.75
N THR A 102 -5.81 -16.71 7.92
CA THR A 102 -5.03 -16.85 9.16
C THR A 102 -3.97 -17.95 9.10
N ASP A 103 -4.21 -19.02 8.31
CA ASP A 103 -3.24 -20.09 8.06
C ASP A 103 -2.09 -19.66 7.13
N GLY A 104 -2.16 -18.47 6.52
CA GLY A 104 -1.10 -17.92 5.68
C GLY A 104 -1.26 -18.19 4.19
N LYS A 105 -2.47 -18.51 3.71
CA LYS A 105 -2.77 -18.62 2.28
C LYS A 105 -3.29 -17.30 1.72
N VAL A 106 -3.07 -17.11 0.42
CA VAL A 106 -3.69 -16.04 -0.37
C VAL A 106 -4.67 -16.68 -1.35
N SER A 107 -5.87 -16.11 -1.47
CA SER A 107 -6.87 -16.49 -2.46
C SER A 107 -7.61 -15.27 -3.02
N GLY A 108 -8.50 -15.47 -4.00
CA GLY A 108 -9.23 -14.40 -4.68
C GLY A 108 -8.68 -14.18 -6.08
N SER A 109 -8.32 -12.94 -6.41
CA SER A 109 -7.75 -12.60 -7.73
C SER A 109 -6.32 -13.12 -7.95
N PHE A 110 -5.64 -13.54 -6.88
CA PHE A 110 -4.33 -14.18 -6.91
C PHE A 110 -4.35 -15.40 -6.01
N SER A 111 -3.47 -16.36 -6.25
CA SER A 111 -3.23 -17.50 -5.36
C SER A 111 -1.81 -17.45 -4.81
N GLY A 112 -1.61 -17.92 -3.58
CA GLY A 112 -0.27 -18.00 -3.01
C GLY A 112 -0.26 -18.09 -1.49
N SER A 113 0.72 -17.45 -0.88
CA SER A 113 0.95 -17.52 0.56
C SER A 113 1.41 -16.18 1.13
N TRP A 114 1.27 -16.01 2.45
CA TRP A 114 1.78 -14.83 3.14
C TRP A 114 2.22 -15.17 4.55
N LYS A 115 3.23 -14.43 5.02
CA LYS A 115 3.74 -14.51 6.39
C LYS A 115 4.01 -13.13 6.96
N LEU A 116 3.90 -13.05 8.28
CA LEU A 116 4.24 -11.88 9.07
C LEU A 116 5.43 -12.23 9.98
N SER A 117 6.49 -11.43 9.91
CA SER A 117 7.66 -11.53 10.78
C SER A 117 7.96 -10.19 11.45
N SER A 118 8.71 -10.21 12.55
CA SER A 118 9.15 -9.00 13.27
C SER A 118 8.02 -8.00 13.60
N GLY A 119 6.79 -8.51 13.80
CA GLY A 119 5.60 -7.72 14.12
C GLY A 119 4.97 -6.95 12.95
N ASN A 120 5.74 -6.57 11.92
CA ASN A 120 5.24 -5.75 10.83
C ASN A 120 5.85 -6.03 9.45
N LYS A 121 6.78 -6.96 9.33
CA LYS A 121 7.36 -7.35 8.04
C LYS A 121 6.46 -8.36 7.37
N ILE A 122 5.98 -8.03 6.18
CA ILE A 122 5.18 -8.94 5.37
C ILE A 122 6.04 -9.49 4.24
N GLU A 123 5.91 -10.79 3.99
CA GLU A 123 6.32 -11.42 2.75
C GLU A 123 5.08 -12.12 2.19
N ILE A 124 4.75 -11.81 0.95
CA ILE A 124 3.55 -12.29 0.27
C ILE A 124 3.94 -12.80 -1.12
N GLU A 125 3.50 -14.00 -1.43
CA GLU A 125 3.65 -14.62 -2.74
C GLU A 125 2.30 -14.55 -3.47
N LEU A 126 2.31 -14.02 -4.69
CA LEU A 126 1.16 -13.93 -5.57
C LEU A 126 1.53 -14.56 -6.91
N ASP A 127 0.87 -15.67 -7.26
CA ASP A 127 1.06 -16.44 -8.50
C ASP A 127 2.55 -16.69 -8.82
N GLY A 128 3.33 -17.08 -7.79
CA GLY A 128 4.75 -17.40 -7.89
C GLY A 128 5.71 -16.21 -7.75
N THR A 129 5.21 -14.97 -7.67
CA THR A 129 6.06 -13.79 -7.43
C THR A 129 6.07 -13.43 -5.95
N VAL A 130 7.26 -13.33 -5.35
CA VAL A 130 7.43 -12.95 -3.94
C VAL A 130 7.64 -11.45 -3.81
N TYR A 131 6.92 -10.84 -2.87
CA TYR A 131 7.01 -9.44 -2.51
C TYR A 131 7.33 -9.30 -1.02
N LYS A 132 8.21 -8.36 -0.68
CA LYS A 132 8.61 -8.07 0.70
C LYS A 132 8.38 -6.62 1.04
N GLY A 133 7.86 -6.38 2.24
CA GLY A 133 7.57 -5.03 2.71
C GLY A 133 7.02 -4.98 4.12
N VAL A 134 6.07 -4.08 4.35
CA VAL A 134 5.52 -3.84 5.68
C VAL A 134 3.99 -3.82 5.72
N VAL A 135 3.43 -4.18 6.87
CA VAL A 135 2.04 -3.90 7.26
C VAL A 135 2.01 -2.70 8.20
N LEU A 136 0.96 -1.89 8.10
CA LEU A 136 0.73 -0.75 8.97
C LEU A 136 -0.77 -0.41 9.04
N ARG A 137 -1.13 0.57 9.87
CA ARG A 137 -2.47 1.16 9.87
C ARG A 137 -2.42 2.54 9.24
N GLN A 138 -3.35 2.82 8.33
CA GLN A 138 -3.48 4.13 7.69
C GLN A 138 -4.93 4.60 7.68
N TRP A 139 -5.11 5.91 7.55
CA TRP A 139 -6.42 6.53 7.38
C TRP A 139 -6.87 6.43 5.92
N ASP A 140 -7.92 5.65 5.67
CA ASP A 140 -8.60 5.65 4.37
C ASP A 140 -9.59 6.82 4.33
N THR A 141 -9.30 7.82 3.49
CA THR A 141 -10.12 9.02 3.34
C THR A 141 -11.46 8.77 2.64
N ASP A 142 -11.59 7.68 1.87
CA ASP A 142 -12.84 7.40 1.16
C ASP A 142 -13.93 6.93 2.13
N ILE A 143 -13.53 6.18 3.16
CA ILE A 143 -14.45 5.60 4.17
C ILE A 143 -14.31 6.25 5.56
N ASN A 144 -13.37 7.20 5.72
CA ASN A 144 -13.07 7.90 6.96
C ASN A 144 -12.81 6.96 8.16
N ARG A 145 -11.95 5.96 7.96
CA ARG A 145 -11.60 4.97 8.99
C ARG A 145 -10.13 4.56 8.92
N MET A 146 -9.59 4.18 10.07
CA MET A 146 -8.27 3.52 10.14
C MET A 146 -8.38 2.07 9.67
N VAL A 147 -7.66 1.71 8.62
CA VAL A 147 -7.61 0.36 8.06
C VAL A 147 -6.21 -0.22 8.17
N PHE A 148 -6.11 -1.55 8.13
CA PHE A 148 -4.83 -2.20 7.89
C PHE A 148 -4.47 -2.07 6.42
N THR A 149 -3.20 -1.79 6.16
CA THR A 149 -2.62 -1.75 4.83
C THR A 149 -1.32 -2.55 4.80
N PHE A 150 -0.91 -2.94 3.60
CA PHE A 150 0.44 -3.39 3.34
C PHE A 150 1.00 -2.75 2.08
N THR A 151 2.32 -2.63 2.04
CA THR A 151 3.08 -2.22 0.86
C THR A 151 4.29 -3.12 0.74
N ALA A 152 4.55 -3.63 -0.45
CA ALA A 152 5.63 -4.59 -0.69
C ALA A 152 6.19 -4.46 -2.11
N LEU A 153 7.44 -4.87 -2.29
CA LEU A 153 8.18 -4.81 -3.55
C LEU A 153 8.70 -6.21 -3.90
N SER A 154 8.61 -6.60 -5.16
CA SER A 154 9.28 -7.80 -5.68
C SER A 154 10.74 -7.51 -6.01
N ASP A 155 11.52 -8.56 -6.24
CA ASP A 155 12.91 -8.46 -6.71
C ASP A 155 13.02 -7.82 -8.11
N SER A 156 11.95 -7.95 -8.92
CA SER A 156 11.83 -7.29 -10.22
C SER A 156 11.45 -5.80 -10.16
N GLY A 157 11.26 -5.24 -8.95
CA GLY A 157 10.87 -3.84 -8.76
C GLY A 157 9.38 -3.56 -8.93
N THR A 158 8.53 -4.59 -9.01
CA THR A 158 7.07 -4.42 -9.07
C THR A 158 6.52 -4.17 -7.66
N ALA A 159 5.81 -3.05 -7.48
CA ALA A 159 5.19 -2.70 -6.21
C ALA A 159 3.74 -3.20 -6.12
N ILE A 160 3.36 -3.67 -4.93
CA ILE A 160 1.99 -4.00 -4.59
C ILE A 160 1.55 -3.27 -3.33
N TRP A 161 0.30 -2.81 -3.34
CA TRP A 161 -0.37 -2.20 -2.19
C TRP A 161 -1.63 -2.97 -1.85
N GLY A 162 -1.88 -3.17 -0.57
CA GLY A 162 -3.13 -3.72 -0.06
C GLY A 162 -3.79 -2.75 0.91
N SER A 163 -5.09 -2.58 0.79
CA SER A 163 -5.92 -1.87 1.77
C SER A 163 -7.08 -2.75 2.22
N ARG A 164 -7.23 -2.98 3.53
CA ARG A 164 -8.24 -3.88 4.07
C ARG A 164 -9.63 -3.42 3.68
N ALA A 165 -10.38 -4.31 3.03
CA ALA A 165 -11.78 -4.07 2.74
C ALA A 165 -12.56 -4.09 4.06
N THR A 166 -13.28 -3.02 4.33
CA THR A 166 -14.32 -3.01 5.36
C THR A 166 -15.64 -3.33 4.67
N LEU A 167 -16.41 -4.27 5.22
CA LEU A 167 -17.81 -4.40 4.85
C LEU A 167 -18.48 -3.03 5.12
N GLN A 168 -19.16 -2.48 4.11
CA GLN A 168 -20.06 -1.37 4.35
C GLN A 168 -21.23 -1.94 5.16
N GLU A 169 -21.45 -1.40 6.35
CA GLU A 169 -22.70 -1.56 7.09
C GLU A 169 -23.81 -0.76 6.41
#